data_AF-A0A1F4F4F3-F1
#
_entry.id   AF-A0A1F4F4F3-F1
#
_cell.length_a   1.000
_cell.length_b   1.000
_cell.length_c   1.000
_cell.angle_alpha   90.00
_cell.angle_beta   90.00
_cell.angle_gamma   90.00
#
_symmetry.space_group_name_H-M   'P 1'
#
loop_
_entity.id
_entity.type
_entity.pdbx_description
1 polymer ?
#
loop_
_entity_poly.entity_id
_entity_poly.type
_entity_poly.pdbx_seq_one_letter_code
_entity_poly.pdbx_strand_id
1 'polypeptide(L)'
;MSRLGDIALTFLGAAGTVTGSRCLLEADGRRHLVDCGLFQGLKALRLRNWARFPVDPRSIESVVLTHAHIDHSGYLPVLSKNGFAGKVHASRATRELCAILLSKRRAVLRALLALIVALPFAGRALAQEMGFRKNVGEFWVYLAVMPAELLTGPSAPQAPGATPYQAPAVRDTHHVMVSIFEYRTGRRVEEASVAARVAELGFSGAKKTLEPIVVAGEKVYGGRFPMLGRGPYRVDVEFRLPGAVGPEHGAFYFTHPSFAPPEAAR
;
A
#
# COMPACT_ATOMS: atom_id res chain seq x y z
N MET A 1 -25.69 -10.11 -39.59
CA MET A 1 -25.08 -9.71 -38.31
C MET A 1 -25.22 -10.88 -37.37
N SER A 2 -24.16 -11.66 -37.16
CA SER A 2 -24.16 -12.77 -36.19
C SER A 2 -24.39 -12.17 -34.80
N ARG A 3 -25.35 -12.70 -34.03
CA ARG A 3 -25.48 -12.37 -32.61
C ARG A 3 -24.12 -12.65 -31.96
N LEU A 4 -23.55 -11.67 -31.25
CA LEU A 4 -22.48 -11.94 -30.31
C LEU A 4 -22.98 -13.07 -29.40
N GLY A 5 -22.21 -14.15 -29.25
CA GLY A 5 -22.56 -15.23 -28.32
C GLY A 5 -22.71 -14.68 -26.89
N ASP A 6 -23.17 -15.50 -25.96
CA ASP A 6 -23.28 -15.08 -24.56
C ASP A 6 -21.91 -14.61 -24.04
N ILE A 7 -21.79 -13.31 -23.74
CA ILE A 7 -20.60 -12.69 -23.16
C ILE A 7 -20.84 -12.55 -21.66
N ALA A 8 -19.94 -13.11 -20.85
CA ALA A 8 -19.97 -12.97 -19.40
C ALA A 8 -18.67 -12.36 -18.89
N LEU A 9 -18.80 -11.45 -17.92
CA LEU A 9 -17.68 -10.83 -17.24
C LEU A 9 -17.78 -11.12 -15.74
N THR A 10 -16.78 -11.80 -15.20
CA THR A 10 -16.73 -12.19 -13.78
C THR A 10 -15.57 -11.53 -13.07
N PHE A 11 -15.84 -10.76 -12.01
CA PHE A 11 -14.83 -10.13 -11.18
C PHE A 11 -14.29 -11.11 -10.14
N LEU A 12 -13.06 -11.59 -10.33
CA LEU A 12 -12.39 -12.54 -9.43
C LEU A 12 -11.54 -11.83 -8.36
N GLY A 13 -11.26 -10.54 -8.55
CA GLY A 13 -10.54 -9.68 -7.63
C GLY A 13 -10.78 -8.21 -7.94
N ALA A 14 -10.20 -7.31 -7.14
CA ALA A 14 -10.55 -5.88 -7.11
C ALA A 14 -12.06 -5.56 -6.94
N ALA A 15 -12.85 -6.52 -6.45
CA ALA A 15 -14.24 -6.33 -6.05
C ALA A 15 -14.29 -6.12 -4.53
N GLY A 16 -14.80 -4.95 -4.09
CA GLY A 16 -14.77 -4.53 -2.69
C GLY A 16 -13.35 -4.22 -2.15
N THR A 17 -12.35 -4.14 -3.03
CA THR A 17 -10.96 -3.81 -2.70
C THR A 17 -10.24 -3.26 -3.93
N VAL A 18 -9.11 -2.57 -3.75
CA VAL A 18 -8.31 -2.02 -4.86
C VAL A 18 -7.29 -3.01 -5.43
N THR A 19 -6.98 -4.09 -4.70
CA THR A 19 -5.86 -4.98 -5.02
C THR A 19 -6.31 -6.34 -5.55
N GLY A 20 -5.40 -7.04 -6.22
CA GLY A 20 -5.65 -8.36 -6.79
C GLY A 20 -6.53 -8.29 -8.03
N SER A 21 -6.39 -7.26 -8.86
CA SER A 21 -7.16 -7.08 -10.09
C SER A 21 -7.14 -8.34 -10.93
N ARG A 22 -8.34 -8.82 -11.24
CA ARG A 22 -8.55 -10.05 -12.00
C ARG A 22 -9.98 -10.13 -12.48
N CYS A 23 -10.16 -10.10 -13.78
CA CYS A 23 -11.48 -10.21 -14.40
C CYS A 23 -11.46 -11.34 -15.43
N LEU A 24 -12.43 -12.25 -15.36
CA LEU A 24 -12.59 -13.34 -16.32
C LEU A 24 -13.64 -12.92 -17.35
N LEU A 25 -13.22 -12.82 -18.60
CA LEU A 25 -14.09 -12.65 -19.76
C LEU A 25 -14.35 -14.02 -20.38
N GLU A 26 -15.61 -14.38 -20.50
CA GLU A 26 -16.06 -15.54 -21.25
C GLU A 26 -16.82 -15.05 -22.49
N ALA A 27 -16.39 -15.47 -23.67
CA ALA A 27 -17.03 -15.14 -24.93
C ALA A 27 -16.81 -16.29 -25.92
N ASP A 28 -17.85 -16.69 -26.65
CA ASP A 28 -17.79 -17.75 -27.67
C ASP A 28 -17.15 -19.06 -27.16
N GLY A 29 -17.44 -19.43 -25.90
CA GLY A 29 -16.87 -20.62 -25.24
C GLY A 29 -15.39 -20.51 -24.86
N ARG A 30 -14.77 -19.34 -25.03
CA ARG A 30 -13.37 -19.06 -24.70
C ARG A 30 -13.28 -18.25 -23.42
N ARG A 31 -12.16 -18.41 -22.71
CA ARG A 31 -11.89 -17.72 -21.44
C ARG A 31 -10.62 -16.90 -21.55
N HIS A 32 -10.76 -15.61 -21.29
CA HIS A 32 -9.65 -14.66 -21.26
C HIS A 32 -9.61 -13.99 -19.90
N LEU A 33 -8.42 -13.79 -19.35
CA LEU A 33 -8.24 -13.06 -18.10
C LEU A 33 -7.76 -11.63 -18.41
N VAL A 34 -8.43 -10.63 -17.88
CA VAL A 34 -7.93 -9.26 -17.82
C VAL A 34 -7.28 -9.08 -16.45
N ASP A 35 -5.98 -8.82 -16.47
CA ASP A 35 -5.07 -8.78 -15.33
C ASP A 35 -4.97 -10.08 -14.52
N CYS A 36 -3.85 -10.23 -13.81
CA CYS A 36 -3.53 -11.38 -12.96
C CYS A 36 -2.79 -10.90 -11.71
N GLY A 37 -3.48 -10.10 -10.90
CA GLY A 37 -2.95 -9.43 -9.72
C GLY A 37 -2.80 -10.27 -8.46
N LEU A 38 -1.83 -9.92 -7.61
CA LEU A 38 -1.79 -10.35 -6.20
C LEU A 38 -2.66 -9.43 -5.34
N PHE A 39 -3.37 -10.00 -4.37
CA PHE A 39 -3.96 -9.24 -3.29
C PHE A 39 -2.86 -8.74 -2.34
N GLN A 40 -2.83 -7.44 -2.05
CA GLN A 40 -1.84 -6.78 -1.19
C GLN A 40 -2.49 -6.18 0.07
N GLY A 41 -1.66 -5.55 0.92
CA GLY A 41 -2.14 -4.87 2.13
C GLY A 41 -2.60 -5.84 3.22
N LEU A 42 -3.89 -5.74 3.58
CA LEU A 42 -4.56 -6.50 4.64
C LEU A 42 -4.18 -7.97 4.63
N LYS A 43 -3.87 -8.54 5.81
CA LYS A 43 -3.56 -9.98 5.92
C LYS A 43 -4.70 -10.84 5.34
N ALA A 44 -5.96 -10.51 5.65
CA ALA A 44 -7.13 -11.21 5.12
C ALA A 44 -7.16 -11.23 3.59
N LEU A 45 -6.86 -10.09 2.94
CA LEU A 45 -6.76 -10.02 1.48
C LEU A 45 -5.58 -10.82 0.96
N ARG A 46 -4.39 -10.69 1.56
CA ARG A 46 -3.20 -11.45 1.15
C ARG A 46 -3.38 -12.96 1.27
N LEU A 47 -4.20 -13.43 2.21
CA LEU A 47 -4.54 -14.85 2.35
C LEU A 47 -5.29 -15.39 1.11
N ARG A 48 -6.04 -14.54 0.39
CA ARG A 48 -6.72 -14.90 -0.86
C ARG A 48 -5.74 -15.33 -1.96
N ASN A 49 -4.48 -14.93 -1.90
CA ASN A 49 -3.47 -15.40 -2.85
C ASN A 49 -3.16 -16.90 -2.71
N TRP A 50 -3.42 -17.49 -1.55
CA TRP A 50 -3.21 -18.91 -1.28
C TRP A 50 -4.47 -19.75 -1.50
N ALA A 51 -5.62 -19.09 -1.71
CA ALA A 51 -6.85 -19.78 -2.05
C ALA A 51 -6.74 -20.45 -3.42
N ARG A 52 -7.48 -21.54 -3.60
CA ARG A 52 -7.62 -22.20 -4.90
C ARG A 52 -8.17 -21.19 -5.92
N PHE A 53 -7.59 -21.17 -7.11
CA PHE A 53 -8.09 -20.31 -8.18
C PHE A 53 -9.54 -20.73 -8.54
N PRO A 54 -10.49 -19.78 -8.70
CA PRO A 54 -11.91 -20.11 -8.84
C PRO A 54 -12.28 -20.92 -10.10
N VAL A 55 -11.42 -20.90 -11.12
CA VAL A 55 -11.57 -21.67 -12.35
C VAL A 55 -10.32 -22.50 -12.62
N ASP A 56 -10.40 -23.50 -13.49
CA ASP A 56 -9.21 -24.25 -13.89
C ASP A 56 -8.26 -23.32 -14.69
N PRO A 57 -7.02 -23.08 -14.24
CA PRO A 57 -6.05 -22.28 -14.99
C PRO A 57 -5.79 -22.79 -16.41
N ARG A 58 -5.96 -24.10 -16.67
CA ARG A 58 -5.82 -24.69 -18.01
C ARG A 58 -6.94 -24.31 -18.97
N SER A 59 -8.10 -23.89 -18.43
CA SER A 59 -9.24 -23.44 -19.25
C SER A 59 -9.07 -22.01 -19.79
N ILE A 60 -8.07 -21.26 -19.30
CA ILE A 60 -7.81 -19.87 -19.70
C ILE A 60 -6.90 -19.87 -20.92
N GLU A 61 -7.38 -19.29 -22.03
CA GLU A 61 -6.67 -19.25 -23.30
C GLU A 61 -5.60 -18.15 -23.32
N SER A 62 -5.91 -16.99 -22.72
CA SER A 62 -4.98 -15.88 -22.66
C SER A 62 -5.18 -14.99 -21.44
N VAL A 63 -4.11 -14.29 -21.06
CA VAL A 63 -4.12 -13.20 -20.09
C VAL A 63 -3.76 -11.91 -20.81
N VAL A 64 -4.49 -10.82 -20.57
CA VAL A 64 -4.16 -9.47 -21.03
C VAL A 64 -3.78 -8.64 -19.81
N LEU A 65 -2.57 -8.09 -19.79
CA LEU A 65 -2.12 -7.18 -18.74
C LEU A 65 -2.32 -5.73 -19.18
N THR A 66 -3.06 -4.97 -18.37
CA THR A 66 -3.26 -3.54 -18.59
C THR A 66 -1.96 -2.77 -18.31
N HIS A 67 -1.27 -3.09 -17.22
CA HIS A 67 0.01 -2.50 -16.82
C HIS A 67 0.78 -3.41 -15.86
N ALA A 68 1.97 -2.97 -15.43
CA ALA A 68 2.96 -3.85 -14.78
C ALA A 68 2.85 -3.96 -13.26
N HIS A 69 1.95 -3.23 -12.59
CA HIS A 69 1.89 -3.26 -11.13
C HIS A 69 1.60 -4.66 -10.58
N ILE A 70 2.03 -4.94 -9.34
CA ILE A 70 1.99 -6.28 -8.74
C ILE A 70 0.56 -6.74 -8.43
N ASP A 71 -0.31 -5.81 -8.11
CA ASP A 71 -1.76 -6.02 -7.98
C ASP A 71 -2.48 -6.19 -9.33
N HIS A 72 -1.78 -6.10 -10.46
CA HIS A 72 -2.29 -6.42 -11.80
C HIS A 72 -1.51 -7.56 -12.50
N SER A 73 -0.26 -7.84 -12.10
CA SER A 73 0.60 -8.84 -12.77
C SER A 73 1.23 -9.87 -11.83
N GLY A 74 1.18 -9.64 -10.51
CA GLY A 74 1.95 -10.39 -9.53
C GLY A 74 1.57 -11.87 -9.37
N TYR A 75 0.37 -12.26 -9.77
CA TYR A 75 -0.13 -13.63 -9.62
C TYR A 75 0.18 -14.52 -10.82
N LEU A 76 0.68 -13.96 -11.93
CA LEU A 76 1.07 -14.71 -13.12
C LEU A 76 1.98 -15.92 -12.85
N PRO A 77 3.02 -15.81 -12.00
CA PRO A 77 3.88 -16.97 -11.69
C PRO A 77 3.11 -18.10 -11.00
N VAL A 78 2.12 -17.77 -10.15
CA VAL A 78 1.28 -18.75 -9.47
C VAL A 78 0.29 -19.38 -10.44
N LEU A 79 -0.33 -18.57 -11.30
CA LEU A 79 -1.24 -19.04 -12.34
C LEU A 79 -0.53 -20.03 -13.29
N SER A 80 0.68 -19.68 -13.74
CA SER A 80 1.52 -20.56 -14.58
C SER A 80 1.89 -21.85 -13.86
N LYS A 81 2.33 -21.77 -12.60
CA LYS A 81 2.63 -22.97 -11.77
C LYS A 81 1.42 -23.89 -11.61
N ASN A 82 0.21 -23.33 -11.60
CA ASN A 82 -1.03 -24.08 -11.46
C ASN A 82 -1.61 -24.60 -12.80
N GLY A 83 -0.86 -24.50 -13.90
CA GLY A 83 -1.18 -25.18 -15.17
C GLY A 83 -1.63 -24.28 -16.32
N PHE A 84 -1.66 -22.95 -16.15
CA PHE A 84 -1.88 -22.06 -17.28
C PHE A 84 -0.71 -22.13 -18.27
N ALA A 85 -1.04 -22.36 -19.55
CA ALA A 85 -0.08 -22.45 -20.66
C ALA A 85 -0.45 -21.52 -21.84
N GLY A 86 -1.42 -20.63 -21.64
CA GLY A 86 -1.90 -19.70 -22.65
C GLY A 86 -0.96 -18.52 -22.90
N LYS A 87 -1.36 -17.61 -23.80
CA LYS A 87 -0.57 -16.42 -24.16
C LYS A 87 -0.79 -15.29 -23.16
N VAL A 88 0.26 -14.52 -22.89
CA VAL A 88 0.19 -13.28 -22.09
C VAL A 88 0.41 -12.09 -23.02
N HIS A 89 -0.61 -11.26 -23.18
CA HIS A 89 -0.59 -10.05 -23.99
C HIS A 89 -0.34 -8.84 -23.09
N ALA A 90 0.62 -8.00 -23.48
CA ALA A 90 0.94 -6.77 -22.78
C ALA A 90 1.65 -5.81 -23.75
N SER A 91 1.66 -4.52 -23.43
CA SER A 91 2.55 -3.58 -24.11
C SER A 91 4.02 -3.99 -23.91
N ARG A 92 4.90 -3.54 -24.80
CA ARG A 92 6.34 -3.77 -24.67
C ARG A 92 6.88 -3.28 -23.32
N ALA A 93 6.50 -2.06 -22.92
CA ALA A 93 6.91 -1.46 -21.66
C ALA A 93 6.41 -2.28 -20.44
N THR A 94 5.15 -2.72 -20.46
CA THR A 94 4.59 -3.58 -19.41
C THR A 94 5.37 -4.88 -19.29
N ARG A 95 5.67 -5.55 -20.41
CA ARG A 95 6.42 -6.81 -20.42
C ARG A 95 7.82 -6.64 -19.85
N GLU A 96 8.54 -5.60 -20.26
CA GLU A 96 9.89 -5.30 -19.76
C GLU A 96 9.87 -5.03 -18.25
N LEU A 97 8.92 -4.23 -17.75
CA LEU A 97 8.76 -3.99 -16.31
C LEU A 97 8.36 -5.26 -15.53
N CYS A 98 7.44 -6.07 -16.04
CA CYS A 98 7.07 -7.34 -15.41
C CYS A 98 8.27 -8.31 -15.33
N ALA A 99 9.15 -8.34 -16.34
CA ALA A 99 10.36 -9.17 -16.29
C ALA A 99 11.28 -8.77 -15.13
N ILE A 100 11.28 -7.48 -14.76
CA ILE A 100 12.04 -6.94 -13.64
C ILE A 100 11.32 -7.23 -12.32
N LEU A 101 10.02 -6.91 -12.23
CA LEU A 101 9.19 -7.02 -11.01
C LEU A 101 8.94 -8.47 -10.57
N LEU A 102 8.80 -9.40 -11.53
CA LEU A 102 8.53 -10.82 -11.27
C LEU A 102 9.82 -11.66 -11.25
N SER A 103 10.98 -11.03 -11.43
CA SER A 103 12.28 -11.71 -11.40
C SER A 103 12.57 -12.29 -10.03
N LYS A 104 13.06 -13.54 -9.98
CA LYS A 104 13.55 -14.16 -8.74
C LYS A 104 14.87 -13.54 -8.22
N ARG A 105 15.50 -12.62 -8.98
CA ARG A 105 16.79 -12.02 -8.59
C ARG A 105 16.58 -10.88 -7.59
N ARG A 106 16.82 -11.17 -6.31
CA ARG A 106 16.72 -10.24 -5.15
C ARG A 106 17.44 -8.89 -5.30
N ALA A 107 18.45 -8.79 -6.19
CA ALA A 107 19.20 -7.56 -6.42
C ALA A 107 18.42 -6.50 -7.22
N VAL A 108 17.56 -6.93 -8.13
CA VAL A 108 16.82 -6.04 -9.04
C VAL A 108 15.65 -5.36 -8.31
N LEU A 109 14.99 -6.09 -7.41
CA LEU A 109 13.94 -5.55 -6.54
C LEU A 109 14.48 -4.47 -5.59
N ARG A 110 15.73 -4.61 -5.12
CA ARG A 110 16.41 -3.58 -4.29
C ARG A 110 16.76 -2.33 -5.11
N ALA A 111 17.21 -2.50 -6.36
CA ALA A 111 17.51 -1.38 -7.25
C ALA A 111 16.23 -0.64 -7.70
N LEU A 112 15.12 -1.35 -7.94
CA LEU A 112 13.82 -0.74 -8.26
C LEU A 112 13.17 -0.05 -7.05
N LEU A 113 13.29 -0.60 -5.84
CA LEU A 113 12.81 0.08 -4.63
C LEU A 113 13.58 1.40 -4.43
N ALA A 114 14.88 1.41 -4.71
CA ALA A 114 15.70 2.62 -4.72
C ALA A 114 15.31 3.59 -5.85
N LEU A 115 14.88 3.08 -7.02
CA LEU A 115 14.47 3.91 -8.17
C LEU A 115 13.04 4.49 -8.02
N ILE A 116 12.12 3.78 -7.36
CA ILE A 116 10.76 4.26 -7.01
C ILE A 116 10.83 5.33 -5.91
N VAL A 117 11.83 5.24 -5.04
CA VAL A 117 12.14 6.28 -4.04
C VAL A 117 12.89 7.46 -4.68
N ALA A 118 13.76 7.23 -5.66
CA ALA A 118 14.64 8.25 -6.24
C ALA A 118 14.12 8.95 -7.51
N LEU A 119 12.96 8.57 -8.09
CA LEU A 119 12.34 9.34 -9.16
C LEU A 119 11.38 10.40 -8.59
N PRO A 120 11.66 11.71 -8.74
CA PRO A 120 10.80 12.78 -8.22
C PRO A 120 9.43 12.88 -8.90
N PHE A 121 9.09 11.97 -9.82
CA PHE A 121 7.85 11.99 -10.60
C PHE A 121 6.93 10.77 -10.41
N ALA A 122 7.45 9.61 -9.95
CA ALA A 122 6.67 8.36 -9.88
C ALA A 122 5.92 8.15 -8.54
N GLY A 123 6.20 8.97 -7.52
CA GLY A 123 5.45 8.99 -6.25
C GLY A 123 4.00 9.49 -6.37
N ARG A 124 3.57 9.97 -7.55
CA ARG A 124 2.22 10.49 -7.76
C ARG A 124 1.14 9.40 -7.80
N ALA A 125 1.44 8.19 -8.27
CA ALA A 125 0.45 7.14 -8.46
C ALA A 125 0.27 6.23 -7.24
N LEU A 126 1.35 5.82 -6.56
CA LEU A 126 1.24 4.95 -5.38
C LEU A 126 0.67 5.68 -4.16
N ALA A 127 0.90 7.00 -4.06
CA ALA A 127 0.31 7.80 -2.99
C ALA A 127 -1.18 8.16 -3.25
N GLN A 128 -1.70 7.83 -4.43
CA GLN A 128 -3.10 8.03 -4.80
C GLN A 128 -4.03 6.96 -4.18
N GLU A 129 -3.50 5.79 -3.78
CA GLU A 129 -4.31 4.61 -3.45
C GLU A 129 -4.60 4.37 -1.96
N MET A 130 -3.93 5.04 -1.02
CA MET A 130 -4.11 4.71 0.41
C MET A 130 -5.01 5.66 1.21
N GLY A 131 -5.67 6.64 0.60
CA GLY A 131 -6.56 7.57 1.35
C GLY A 131 -5.85 8.45 2.37
N PHE A 132 -4.52 8.45 2.41
CA PHE A 132 -3.71 9.22 3.35
C PHE A 132 -3.06 10.44 2.72
N ARG A 133 -3.77 11.13 1.81
CA ARG A 133 -3.37 12.43 1.28
C ARG A 133 -4.53 13.40 1.43
N LYS A 134 -4.26 14.59 1.97
CA LYS A 134 -5.25 15.67 2.08
C LYS A 134 -4.65 16.99 1.62
N ASN A 135 -5.48 17.82 1.00
CA ASN A 135 -5.13 19.22 0.76
C ASN A 135 -5.36 20.00 2.07
N VAL A 136 -4.35 20.75 2.49
CA VAL A 136 -4.42 21.69 3.61
C VAL A 136 -3.89 23.02 3.09
N GLY A 137 -4.78 23.92 2.71
CA GLY A 137 -4.42 25.19 2.08
C GLY A 137 -3.64 24.97 0.77
N GLU A 138 -2.48 25.61 0.66
CA GLU A 138 -1.59 25.46 -0.50
C GLU A 138 -0.64 24.25 -0.37
N PHE A 139 -0.99 23.24 0.46
CA PHE A 139 -0.14 22.07 0.70
C PHE A 139 -0.85 20.74 0.48
N TRP A 140 -0.10 19.78 -0.03
CA TRP A 140 -0.43 18.37 0.07
C TRP A 140 0.22 17.77 1.31
N VAL A 141 -0.60 17.23 2.20
CA VAL A 141 -0.16 16.55 3.41
C VAL A 141 -0.42 15.06 3.26
N TYR A 142 0.63 14.27 3.39
CA TYR A 142 0.60 12.82 3.35
C TYR A 142 0.78 12.26 4.75
N LEU A 143 -0.13 11.39 5.16
CA LEU A 143 -0.06 10.65 6.42
C LEU A 143 0.41 9.21 6.14
N ALA A 144 1.27 8.67 6.98
CA ALA A 144 1.57 7.25 6.98
C ALA A 144 1.56 6.74 8.42
N VAL A 145 0.87 5.63 8.65
CA VAL A 145 0.80 4.98 9.96
C VAL A 145 1.32 3.56 9.78
N MET A 146 2.33 3.17 10.54
CA MET A 146 2.90 1.83 10.50
C MET A 146 3.24 1.30 11.89
N PRO A 147 3.22 -0.02 12.12
CA PRO A 147 3.72 -0.62 13.36
C PRO A 147 5.15 -0.16 13.65
N ALA A 148 5.43 0.22 14.89
CA ALA A 148 6.72 0.81 15.24
C ALA A 148 7.90 -0.16 15.05
N GLU A 149 7.64 -1.46 15.04
CA GLU A 149 8.61 -2.54 14.87
C GLU A 149 9.17 -2.60 13.44
N LEU A 150 8.47 -2.03 12.45
CA LEU A 150 8.94 -2.01 11.06
C LEU A 150 10.08 -1.02 10.82
N LEU A 151 10.25 -0.03 11.71
CA LEU A 151 11.29 1.01 11.62
C LEU A 151 12.52 0.70 12.48
N THR A 152 12.42 -0.23 13.42
CA THR A 152 13.59 -0.84 14.06
C THR A 152 14.21 -1.84 13.10
N GLY A 153 15.45 -1.58 12.65
CA GLY A 153 16.24 -2.58 11.92
C GLY A 153 16.37 -3.89 12.70
N PRO A 154 16.88 -4.98 12.08
CA PRO A 154 17.05 -6.25 12.76
C PRO A 154 17.82 -6.02 14.07
N SER A 155 17.24 -6.45 15.19
CA SER A 155 17.87 -6.37 16.50
C SER A 155 19.29 -6.94 16.41
N ALA A 156 20.27 -6.23 16.94
CA ALA A 156 21.63 -6.74 17.03
C ALA A 156 21.60 -8.14 17.67
N PRO A 157 22.42 -9.10 17.19
CA PRO A 157 22.44 -10.45 17.74
C PRO A 157 22.68 -10.36 19.25
N GLN A 158 21.77 -10.94 20.03
CA GLN A 158 21.88 -10.98 21.48
C GLN A 158 23.12 -11.78 21.86
N ALA A 159 23.95 -11.23 22.75
CA ALA A 159 25.12 -11.93 23.26
C ALA A 159 24.70 -13.27 23.92
N PRO A 160 25.43 -14.37 23.71
CA PRO A 160 25.09 -15.65 24.32
C PRO A 160 25.10 -15.52 25.85
N GLY A 161 23.98 -15.80 26.50
CA GLY A 161 23.87 -15.82 27.97
C GLY A 161 23.17 -14.62 28.61
N ALA A 162 22.66 -13.65 27.84
CA ALA A 162 21.77 -12.64 28.41
C ALA A 162 20.44 -13.30 28.83
N THR A 163 20.10 -13.22 30.12
CA THR A 163 18.75 -13.54 30.58
C THR A 163 17.77 -12.59 29.88
N PRO A 164 16.66 -13.07 29.32
CA PRO A 164 15.73 -12.20 28.62
C PRO A 164 15.01 -11.32 29.65
N TYR A 165 15.55 -10.13 29.91
CA TYR A 165 14.72 -9.04 30.38
C TYR A 165 13.79 -8.67 29.22
N GLN A 166 12.65 -9.33 29.14
CA GLN A 166 11.55 -8.95 28.26
C GLN A 166 10.94 -7.68 28.82
N ALA A 167 11.46 -6.52 28.39
CA ALA A 167 10.62 -5.33 28.39
C ALA A 167 9.35 -5.69 27.62
N PRO A 168 8.13 -5.46 28.17
CA PRO A 168 6.91 -5.84 27.50
C PRO A 168 6.91 -5.23 26.11
N ALA A 169 6.85 -6.07 25.08
CA ALA A 169 6.69 -5.62 23.72
C ALA A 169 5.41 -4.78 23.69
N VAL A 170 5.53 -3.46 23.49
CA VAL A 170 4.38 -2.56 23.42
C VAL A 170 3.72 -2.80 22.07
N ARG A 171 3.00 -3.92 21.95
CA ARG A 171 2.43 -4.52 20.72
C ARG A 171 1.48 -3.60 19.94
N ASP A 172 1.17 -2.43 20.47
CA ASP A 172 0.17 -1.50 19.95
C ASP A 172 0.73 -0.08 19.73
N THR A 173 2.05 0.06 19.59
CA THR A 173 2.68 1.34 19.22
C THR A 173 2.83 1.47 17.71
N HIS A 174 2.36 2.60 17.17
CA HIS A 174 2.50 2.91 15.75
C HIS A 174 3.37 4.15 15.56
N HIS A 175 4.18 4.15 14.51
CA HIS A 175 4.78 5.38 13.99
C HIS A 175 3.77 6.08 13.09
N VAL A 176 3.45 7.31 13.47
CA VAL A 176 2.75 8.27 12.63
C VAL A 176 3.80 9.13 11.96
N MET A 177 3.71 9.23 10.64
CA MET A 177 4.62 9.96 9.78
C MET A 177 3.86 10.92 8.89
N VAL A 178 4.42 12.11 8.71
CA VAL A 178 3.85 13.20 7.92
C VAL A 178 4.87 13.69 6.91
N SER A 179 4.46 13.76 5.65
CA SER A 179 5.21 14.44 4.59
C SER A 179 4.37 15.58 4.02
N ILE A 180 5.00 16.74 3.80
CA ILE A 180 4.32 17.96 3.35
C ILE A 180 4.95 18.40 2.03
N PHE A 181 4.11 18.79 1.08
CA PHE A 181 4.53 19.26 -0.23
C PHE A 181 3.74 20.51 -0.60
N GLU A 182 4.38 21.46 -1.28
CA GLU A 182 3.70 22.60 -1.89
C GLU A 182 2.73 22.12 -2.98
N TYR A 183 1.51 22.65 -2.99
CA TYR A 183 0.44 22.21 -3.89
C TYR A 183 0.78 22.47 -5.36
N ARG A 184 1.28 23.68 -5.69
CA ARG A 184 1.51 24.14 -7.05
C ARG A 184 2.74 23.50 -7.69
N THR A 185 3.84 23.46 -6.95
CA THR A 185 5.16 23.01 -7.44
C THR A 185 5.35 21.52 -7.21
N GLY A 186 4.66 20.93 -6.23
CA GLY A 186 4.92 19.58 -5.75
C GLY A 186 6.24 19.44 -4.99
N ARG A 187 6.93 20.55 -4.68
CA ARG A 187 8.20 20.55 -3.96
C ARG A 187 7.98 20.12 -2.51
N ARG A 188 8.84 19.25 -1.99
CA ARG A 188 8.80 18.84 -0.58
C ARG A 188 9.12 20.03 0.31
N VAL A 189 8.37 20.16 1.40
CA VAL A 189 8.69 21.07 2.49
C VAL A 189 9.77 20.42 3.35
N GLU A 190 10.98 20.94 3.26
CA GLU A 190 12.14 20.46 4.01
C GLU A 190 12.21 21.01 5.44
N GLU A 191 11.56 22.14 5.69
CA GLU A 191 11.61 22.83 6.97
C GLU A 191 10.20 23.24 7.40
N ALA A 192 9.71 22.57 8.45
CA ALA A 192 8.49 22.89 9.16
C ALA A 192 8.60 22.39 10.61
N SER A 193 7.95 23.07 11.54
CA SER A 193 7.60 22.46 12.83
C SER A 193 6.31 21.67 12.63
N VAL A 194 6.30 20.39 12.96
CA VAL A 194 5.13 19.51 12.77
C VAL A 194 4.74 18.87 14.09
N ALA A 195 3.45 18.81 14.36
CA ALA A 195 2.87 18.09 15.49
C ALA A 195 1.69 17.25 15.01
N ALA A 196 1.45 16.13 15.69
CA ALA A 196 0.25 15.33 15.48
C ALA A 196 -0.43 15.03 16.81
N ARG A 197 -1.75 15.09 16.81
CA ARG A 197 -2.60 14.56 17.87
C ARG A 197 -3.29 13.31 17.36
N VAL A 198 -3.08 12.20 18.06
CA VAL A 198 -3.73 10.93 17.73
C VAL A 198 -4.73 10.60 18.83
N ALA A 199 -5.99 10.44 18.44
CA ALA A 199 -7.10 10.15 19.32
C ALA A 199 -7.97 9.04 18.74
N GLU A 200 -8.44 8.11 19.58
CA GLU A 200 -9.59 7.29 19.21
C GLU A 200 -10.85 8.17 19.24
N LEU A 201 -11.84 7.88 18.38
CA LEU A 201 -13.05 8.68 18.30
C LEU A 201 -13.76 8.73 19.67
N GLY A 202 -14.02 9.94 20.18
CA GLY A 202 -14.59 10.16 21.52
C GLY A 202 -13.56 10.41 22.63
N PHE A 203 -12.26 10.34 22.34
CA PHE A 203 -11.18 10.66 23.28
C PHE A 203 -10.41 11.92 22.85
N SER A 204 -9.71 12.55 23.78
CA SER A 204 -8.93 13.78 23.53
C SER A 204 -7.58 13.53 22.85
N GLY A 205 -7.06 12.31 22.96
CA GLY A 205 -5.80 11.86 22.36
C GLY A 205 -4.53 12.53 22.89
N ALA A 206 -3.37 12.02 22.48
CA ALA A 206 -2.07 12.60 22.81
C ALA A 206 -1.56 13.46 21.64
N LYS A 207 -1.24 14.74 21.91
CA LYS A 207 -0.50 15.60 20.96
C LYS A 207 0.99 15.47 21.21
N LYS A 208 1.77 15.28 20.15
CA LYS A 208 3.24 15.28 20.20
C LYS A 208 3.81 16.05 19.03
N THR A 209 4.95 16.69 19.25
CA THR A 209 5.83 17.16 18.17
C THR A 209 6.38 15.95 17.43
N LEU A 210 6.41 16.05 16.10
CA LEU A 210 7.00 15.04 15.23
C LEU A 210 8.41 15.47 14.87
N GLU A 211 9.36 14.56 15.02
CA GLU A 211 10.77 14.82 14.75
C GLU A 211 11.10 14.52 13.29
N PRO A 212 11.99 15.29 12.66
CA PRO A 212 12.47 14.95 11.33
C PRO A 212 13.26 13.63 11.38
N ILE A 213 12.85 12.68 10.55
CA ILE A 213 13.50 11.40 10.32
C ILE A 213 13.81 11.25 8.83
N VAL A 214 14.87 10.52 8.50
CA VAL A 214 15.21 10.22 7.10
C VAL A 214 14.71 8.82 6.78
N VAL A 215 13.76 8.74 5.85
CA VAL A 215 13.22 7.46 5.36
C VAL A 215 13.59 7.35 3.89
N ALA A 216 14.46 6.41 3.56
CA ALA A 216 14.95 6.16 2.21
C ALA A 216 15.57 7.41 1.53
N GLY A 217 16.29 8.24 2.31
CA GLY A 217 16.93 9.47 1.83
C GLY A 217 16.04 10.71 1.88
N GLU A 218 14.75 10.56 2.13
CA GLU A 218 13.77 11.64 2.16
C GLU A 218 13.46 12.07 3.59
N LYS A 219 13.31 13.38 3.83
CA LYS A 219 12.88 13.90 5.13
C LYS A 219 11.38 13.70 5.33
N VAL A 220 11.05 13.11 6.47
CA VAL A 220 9.67 12.84 6.93
C VAL A 220 9.58 13.24 8.39
N TYR A 221 8.44 13.76 8.84
CA TYR A 221 8.23 14.08 10.26
C TYR A 221 7.54 12.91 10.95
N GLY A 222 8.18 12.30 11.95
CA GLY A 222 7.73 11.06 12.58
C GLY A 222 7.60 11.12 14.09
N GLY A 223 6.68 10.33 14.64
CA GLY A 223 6.51 10.18 16.08
C GLY A 223 5.78 8.89 16.44
N ARG A 224 6.08 8.34 17.62
CA ARG A 224 5.45 7.13 18.14
C ARG A 224 4.21 7.44 18.96
N PHE A 225 3.10 6.78 18.65
CA PHE A 225 1.83 6.91 19.36
C PHE A 225 1.31 5.54 19.79
N PRO A 226 0.83 5.39 21.04
CA PRO A 226 0.06 4.22 21.41
C PRO A 226 -1.30 4.29 20.71
N MET A 227 -1.69 3.20 20.05
CA MET A 227 -2.98 3.04 19.38
C MET A 227 -3.56 1.68 19.82
N LEU A 228 -4.00 1.63 21.09
CA LEU A 228 -4.35 0.41 21.83
C LEU A 228 -5.71 -0.21 21.45
N GLY A 229 -6.59 0.60 20.87
CA GLY A 229 -7.97 0.29 20.52
C GLY A 229 -8.13 -0.12 19.05
N ARG A 230 -9.37 -0.46 18.66
CA ARG A 230 -9.70 -0.96 17.32
C ARG A 230 -9.92 0.15 16.29
N GLY A 231 -9.96 1.41 16.75
CA GLY A 231 -10.29 2.56 15.93
C GLY A 231 -11.81 2.73 15.73
N PRO A 232 -12.24 3.77 15.00
CA PRO A 232 -11.43 4.68 14.17
C PRO A 232 -10.62 5.69 14.99
N TYR A 233 -9.42 5.97 14.53
CA TYR A 233 -8.56 7.04 15.03
C TYR A 233 -8.71 8.30 14.20
N ARG A 234 -8.71 9.45 14.87
CA ARG A 234 -8.50 10.75 14.27
C ARG A 234 -7.05 11.15 14.49
N VAL A 235 -6.38 11.56 13.41
CA VAL A 235 -5.04 12.12 13.45
C VAL A 235 -5.13 13.58 13.00
N ASP A 236 -5.02 14.51 13.94
CA ASP A 236 -4.93 15.93 13.65
C ASP A 236 -3.47 16.32 13.49
N VAL A 237 -3.08 16.69 12.28
CA VAL A 237 -1.77 17.20 11.92
C VAL A 237 -1.79 18.72 11.97
N GLU A 238 -0.80 19.30 12.63
CA GLU A 238 -0.54 20.73 12.69
C GLU A 238 0.87 20.98 12.20
N PHE A 239 1.07 21.89 11.26
CA PHE A 239 2.41 22.24 10.80
C PHE A 239 2.56 23.74 10.57
N ARG A 240 3.78 24.25 10.75
CA ARG A 240 4.10 25.67 10.53
C ARG A 240 5.42 25.77 9.78
N LEU A 241 5.41 26.50 8.67
CA LEU A 241 6.60 26.84 7.91
C LEU A 241 7.37 27.99 8.57
N PRO A 242 8.70 28.08 8.34
CA PRO A 242 9.47 29.26 8.71
C PRO A 242 8.84 30.55 8.16
N GLY A 243 8.63 31.54 9.02
CA GLY A 243 8.05 32.83 8.64
C GLY A 243 6.54 32.85 8.39
N ALA A 244 5.83 31.73 8.54
CA ALA A 244 4.37 31.71 8.42
C ALA A 244 3.69 32.40 9.61
N VAL A 245 2.61 33.13 9.32
CA VAL A 245 1.81 33.88 10.31
C VAL A 245 1.12 32.94 11.32
N GLY A 246 0.73 31.74 10.89
CA GLY A 246 0.05 30.75 11.71
C GLY A 246 0.32 29.32 11.26
N PRO A 247 -0.06 28.33 12.07
CA PRO A 247 0.00 26.93 11.68
C PRO A 247 -1.16 26.56 10.75
N GLU A 248 -0.91 25.58 9.90
CA GLU A 248 -1.88 24.90 9.04
C GLU A 248 -2.36 23.61 9.73
N HIS A 249 -3.63 23.24 9.51
CA HIS A 249 -4.28 22.13 10.22
C HIS A 249 -4.96 21.15 9.26
N GLY A 250 -4.64 19.86 9.40
CA GLY A 250 -5.23 18.77 8.62
C GLY A 250 -5.70 17.61 9.48
N ALA A 251 -6.98 17.26 9.41
CA ALA A 251 -7.52 16.08 10.09
C ALA A 251 -7.63 14.88 9.13
N PHE A 252 -7.12 13.74 9.58
CA PHE A 252 -7.17 12.44 8.90
C PHE A 252 -7.88 11.42 9.77
N TYR A 253 -8.46 10.40 9.14
CA TYR A 253 -9.08 9.28 9.84
C TYR A 253 -8.36 7.99 9.46
N PHE A 254 -7.97 7.23 10.47
CA PHE A 254 -7.24 5.98 10.33
C PHE A 254 -7.96 4.88 11.11
N THR A 255 -8.40 3.84 10.42
CA THR A 255 -8.85 2.60 11.08
C THR A 255 -7.80 1.55 10.84
N HIS A 256 -7.38 0.86 11.90
CA HIS A 256 -6.37 -0.17 11.75
C HIS A 256 -6.89 -1.27 10.82
N PRO A 257 -6.14 -1.65 9.78
CA PRO A 257 -6.63 -2.58 8.77
C PRO A 257 -7.04 -3.95 9.37
N SER A 258 -6.38 -4.45 10.42
CA SER A 258 -6.76 -5.72 11.06
C SER A 258 -8.01 -5.68 11.94
N PHE A 259 -8.69 -4.53 12.06
CA PHE A 259 -9.84 -4.36 12.95
C PHE A 259 -11.08 -3.78 12.27
N ALA A 260 -11.13 -3.76 10.93
CA ALA A 260 -12.39 -3.53 10.22
C ALA A 260 -13.44 -4.54 10.72
N PRO A 261 -14.67 -4.10 11.07
CA PRO A 261 -15.72 -5.03 11.44
C PRO A 261 -15.92 -6.03 10.29
N PRO A 262 -16.11 -7.33 10.57
CA PRO A 262 -16.49 -8.26 9.51
C PRO A 262 -17.74 -7.70 8.83
N GLU A 263 -17.71 -7.58 7.50
CA GLU A 263 -18.91 -7.23 6.74
C GLU A 263 -20.05 -8.10 7.25
N ALA A 264 -21.13 -7.45 7.69
CA ALA A 264 -22.33 -8.15 8.12
C ALA A 264 -22.77 -9.04 6.97
N ALA A 265 -22.62 -10.35 7.16
CA ALA A 265 -23.03 -11.35 6.19
C ALA A 265 -24.47 -11.06 5.75
N ARG A 266 -24.63 -10.73 4.47
CA ARG A 266 -25.89 -10.71 3.76
C ARG A 266 -25.71 -11.51 2.49
#